data_AF-A0A9R1B0Y6-F1
#
_entry.id   AF-A0A9R1B0Y6-F1
#
_cell.length_a   1.000
_cell.length_b   1.000
_cell.length_c   1.000
_cell.angle_alpha   90.00
_cell.angle_beta   90.00
_cell.angle_gamma   90.00
#
_symmetry.space_group_name_H-M   'P 1'
#
loop_
_entity.id
_entity.type
_entity.pdbx_description
1 polymer ?
#
loop_
_entity_poly.entity_id
_entity_poly.type
_entity_poly.pdbx_seq_one_letter_code
_entity_poly.pdbx_strand_id
1 'polypeptide(L)'
;MLLLTLIFLAVQAWLLYEQGRPLDIVDASVKDYPEAEVLRYVKVGLACTQAAPDGRPAMRQVVKMLSRPAAFRELEMHLADHDSSAALTRPGLSLSPLSSMATSSTNSASATYSETVPR
;
A
#
# COMPACT_ATOMS: atom_id res chain seq x y z
N MET A 1 9.25 -11.00 -24.80
CA MET A 1 8.01 -10.54 -25.47
C MET A 1 6.99 -9.98 -24.47
N LEU A 2 6.63 -10.68 -23.38
CA LEU A 2 5.66 -10.23 -22.36
C LEU A 2 6.00 -8.89 -21.67
N LEU A 3 7.28 -8.61 -21.40
CA LEU A 3 7.69 -7.36 -20.76
C LEU A 3 7.52 -6.14 -21.68
N LEU A 4 7.81 -6.31 -22.98
CA LEU A 4 7.65 -5.27 -24.01
C LEU A 4 6.17 -4.91 -24.21
N THR A 5 5.29 -5.90 -24.22
CA THR A 5 3.84 -5.68 -24.36
C THR A 5 3.27 -4.96 -23.14
N LEU A 6 3.73 -5.30 -21.93
CA LEU A 6 3.26 -4.65 -20.70
C LEU A 6 3.70 -3.19 -20.62
N ILE A 7 4.97 -2.90 -20.97
CA ILE A 7 5.49 -1.52 -21.04
C ILE A 7 4.74 -0.72 -22.10
N PHE A 8 4.51 -1.29 -23.29
CA PHE A 8 3.77 -0.63 -24.36
C PHE A 8 2.35 -0.23 -23.91
N LEU A 9 1.61 -1.16 -23.29
CA LEU A 9 0.26 -0.89 -22.80
C LEU A 9 0.25 0.19 -21.71
N ALA A 10 1.19 0.14 -20.77
CA ALA A 10 1.29 1.14 -19.71
C ALA A 10 1.57 2.54 -20.27
N VAL A 11 2.45 2.65 -21.28
CA VAL A 11 2.77 3.92 -21.94
C VAL A 11 1.57 4.45 -22.73
N GLN A 12 0.87 3.60 -23.47
CA GLN A 12 -0.33 4.02 -24.21
C GLN A 12 -1.46 4.49 -23.27
N ALA A 13 -1.68 3.76 -22.18
CA ALA A 13 -2.65 4.14 -21.15
C ALA A 13 -2.28 5.48 -20.49
N TRP A 14 -1.00 5.70 -20.16
CA TRP A 14 -0.53 6.97 -19.61
C TRP A 14 -0.75 8.13 -20.57
N LEU A 15 -0.45 7.96 -21.86
CA LEU A 15 -0.63 9.00 -22.88
C LEU A 15 -2.10 9.41 -23.03
N LEU A 16 -3.02 8.43 -23.08
CA LEU A 16 -4.46 8.70 -23.13
C LEU A 16 -4.96 9.38 -21.86
N TYR A 17 -4.42 9.01 -20.71
CA TYR A 17 -4.73 9.64 -19.43
C TYR A 17 -4.30 11.12 -19.41
N GLU A 18 -3.07 11.45 -19.86
CA GLU A 18 -2.58 12.84 -19.95
C GLU A 18 -3.37 13.69 -20.95
N GLN A 19 -3.88 13.08 -22.03
CA GLN A 19 -4.75 13.76 -22.99
C GLN A 19 -6.18 14.02 -22.47
N GLY A 20 -6.49 13.64 -21.22
CA GLY A 20 -7.82 13.78 -20.66
C GLY A 20 -8.84 12.80 -21.27
N ARG A 21 -8.37 11.71 -21.89
CA ARG A 21 -9.19 10.67 -22.55
C ARG A 21 -9.05 9.30 -21.88
N PRO A 22 -9.25 9.18 -20.55
CA PRO A 22 -9.06 7.93 -19.82
C PRO A 22 -10.09 6.84 -20.17
N LEU A 23 -11.24 7.20 -20.77
CA LEU A 23 -12.26 6.23 -21.17
C LEU A 23 -11.87 5.45 -22.44
N ASP A 24 -10.96 5.98 -23.25
CA ASP A 24 -10.47 5.33 -24.47
C ASP A 24 -9.48 4.19 -24.18
N ILE A 25 -9.11 4.03 -22.91
CA ILE A 25 -8.31 2.90 -22.41
C ILE A 25 -9.20 1.64 -22.27
N VAL A 26 -10.53 1.80 -22.18
CA VAL A 26 -11.44 0.67 -21.99
C VAL A 26 -11.50 -0.19 -23.25
N ASP A 27 -11.43 -1.50 -23.05
CA ASP A 27 -11.56 -2.46 -24.14
C ASP A 27 -12.93 -2.33 -24.82
N ALA A 28 -12.93 -2.31 -26.16
CA ALA A 28 -14.13 -2.13 -26.97
C ALA A 28 -15.19 -3.25 -26.79
N SER A 29 -14.80 -4.40 -26.22
CA SER A 29 -15.71 -5.49 -25.87
C SER A 29 -16.55 -5.20 -24.62
N VAL A 30 -16.12 -4.29 -23.75
CA VAL A 30 -16.84 -3.90 -22.54
C VAL A 30 -17.91 -2.87 -22.90
N LYS A 31 -19.17 -3.30 -22.85
CA LYS A 31 -20.34 -2.45 -23.09
C LYS A 31 -20.98 -2.05 -21.76
N ASP A 32 -21.58 -0.86 -21.73
CA ASP A 32 -22.39 -0.35 -20.61
C ASP A 32 -21.67 -0.36 -19.25
N TYR A 33 -20.62 0.46 -19.13
CA TYR A 33 -19.86 0.62 -17.88
C TYR A 33 -20.13 1.98 -17.21
N PRO A 34 -20.12 2.05 -15.87
CA PRO A 34 -20.11 3.31 -15.16
C PRO A 34 -18.75 4.01 -15.30
N GLU A 35 -18.72 5.18 -15.95
CA GLU A 35 -17.49 5.95 -16.19
C GLU A 35 -16.70 6.21 -14.89
N ALA A 36 -17.39 6.52 -13.79
CA ALA A 36 -16.77 6.78 -12.50
C ALA A 36 -16.00 5.57 -11.92
N GLU A 37 -16.37 4.35 -12.31
CA GLU A 37 -15.68 3.14 -11.91
C GLU A 37 -14.46 2.90 -12.79
N VAL A 38 -14.61 3.05 -14.10
CA VAL A 38 -13.51 2.99 -15.07
C VAL A 38 -12.40 3.96 -14.71
N LEU A 39 -12.74 5.23 -14.47
CA LEU A 39 -11.77 6.26 -14.09
C LEU A 39 -10.98 5.85 -12.83
N ARG A 40 -11.63 5.16 -11.90
CA ARG A 40 -10.98 4.68 -10.68
C ARG A 40 -10.03 3.53 -10.98
N TYR A 41 -10.45 2.55 -11.77
CA TYR A 41 -9.58 1.45 -12.17
C TYR A 41 -8.37 1.93 -12.95
N VAL A 42 -8.55 2.86 -13.88
CA VAL A 42 -7.45 3.47 -14.65
C VAL A 42 -6.45 4.11 -13.70
N LYS A 43 -6.92 4.96 -12.77
CA LYS A 43 -6.04 5.63 -11.80
C LYS A 43 -5.29 4.65 -10.89
N VAL A 44 -5.97 3.61 -10.40
CA VAL A 44 -5.36 2.56 -9.56
C VAL A 44 -4.33 1.76 -10.36
N GLY A 45 -4.68 1.35 -11.58
CA GLY A 45 -3.77 0.64 -12.48
C GLY A 45 -2.51 1.44 -12.77
N LEU A 46 -2.67 2.75 -13.03
CA LEU A 46 -1.56 3.66 -13.27
C LEU A 46 -0.66 3.85 -12.04
N ALA A 47 -1.25 3.92 -10.84
CA ALA A 47 -0.49 3.98 -9.60
C ALA A 47 0.29 2.69 -9.34
N CYS A 48 -0.28 1.52 -9.66
CA CYS A 48 0.38 0.22 -9.51
C CYS A 48 1.54 -0.01 -10.49
N THR A 49 1.50 0.61 -11.67
CA THR A 49 2.51 0.45 -12.73
C THR A 49 3.57 1.55 -12.73
N GLN A 50 3.61 2.41 -11.71
CA GLN A 50 4.64 3.45 -11.61
C GLN A 50 6.06 2.86 -11.69
N ALA A 51 6.92 3.55 -12.44
CA ALA A 51 8.32 3.16 -12.60
C ALA A 51 9.07 3.14 -11.25
N ALA A 52 8.82 4.15 -10.41
CA ALA A 52 9.35 4.23 -9.06
C ALA A 52 8.60 3.25 -8.13
N PRO A 53 9.31 2.38 -7.38
CA PRO A 53 8.67 1.43 -6.47
C PRO A 53 7.99 2.12 -5.29
N ASP A 54 8.52 3.25 -4.83
CA ASP A 54 8.02 3.98 -3.64
C ASP A 54 6.65 4.64 -3.87
N GLY A 55 6.29 4.89 -5.14
CA GLY A 55 4.98 5.41 -5.52
C GLY A 55 3.91 4.33 -5.67
N ARG A 56 4.26 3.04 -5.55
CA ARG A 56 3.31 1.93 -5.75
C ARG A 56 2.51 1.69 -4.48
N PRO A 57 1.17 1.65 -4.56
CA PRO A 57 0.33 1.37 -3.40
C PRO A 57 0.53 -0.06 -2.91
N ALA A 58 0.48 -0.25 -1.59
CA ALA A 58 0.44 -1.59 -1.00
C ALA A 58 -0.84 -2.33 -1.42
N MET A 59 -0.78 -3.66 -1.57
CA MET A 59 -1.94 -4.45 -2.05
C MET A 59 -3.21 -4.25 -1.21
N ARG A 60 -3.06 -4.11 0.12
CA ARG A 60 -4.20 -3.82 1.03
C ARG A 60 -4.87 -2.48 0.71
N GLN A 61 -4.08 -1.51 0.25
CA GLN A 61 -4.55 -0.20 -0.15
C GLN A 61 -5.20 -0.23 -1.53
N VAL A 62 -4.63 -0.98 -2.49
CA VAL A 62 -5.25 -1.26 -3.79
C VAL A 62 -6.67 -1.80 -3.59
N VAL A 63 -6.84 -2.82 -2.75
CA VAL A 63 -8.16 -3.38 -2.45
C VAL A 63 -9.11 -2.32 -1.88
N LYS A 64 -8.65 -1.48 -0.93
CA LYS A 64 -9.47 -0.37 -0.40
C LYS A 64 -9.88 0.62 -1.50
N MET A 65 -8.96 0.99 -2.40
CA MET A 65 -9.20 1.93 -3.50
C MET A 65 -10.19 1.39 -4.52
N LEU A 66 -10.20 0.08 -4.76
CA LEU A 66 -11.17 -0.58 -5.63
C LEU A 66 -12.54 -0.69 -4.94
N SER A 67 -12.58 -1.11 -3.68
CA SER A 67 -13.85 -1.33 -2.95
C SER A 67 -14.62 -0.05 -2.61
N ARG A 68 -13.95 1.11 -2.49
CA ARG A 68 -14.58 2.36 -2.06
C ARG A 68 -14.29 3.52 -3.01
N PRO A 69 -15.33 4.25 -3.49
CA PRO A 69 -15.14 5.42 -4.35
C PRO A 69 -14.31 6.55 -3.72
N ALA A 70 -14.39 6.71 -2.39
CA ALA A 70 -13.75 7.81 -1.66
C ALA A 70 -12.30 7.55 -1.26
N ALA A 71 -11.84 6.28 -1.28
CA ALA A 71 -10.55 5.89 -0.70
C ALA A 71 -9.33 6.34 -1.55
N PHE A 72 -9.53 6.79 -2.79
CA PHE A 72 -8.45 7.28 -3.63
C PHE A 72 -7.93 8.66 -3.17
N ARG A 73 -8.82 9.55 -2.71
CA ARG A 73 -8.45 10.90 -2.22
C ARG A 73 -7.61 10.85 -0.95
N GLU A 74 -7.78 9.79 -0.16
CA GLU A 74 -7.06 9.59 1.10
C GLU A 74 -5.59 9.22 0.87
N LEU A 75 -5.24 8.65 -0.30
CA LEU A 75 -3.84 8.35 -0.64
C LEU A 75 -3.04 9.60 -1.01
N GLU A 76 -3.63 10.54 -1.74
CA GLU A 76 -3.00 11.84 -2.01
C GLU A 76 -2.75 12.61 -0.70
N MET A 77 -3.59 12.40 0.32
CA MET A 77 -3.48 13.08 1.61
C MET A 77 -2.38 12.50 2.52
N HIS A 78 -2.07 11.21 2.45
CA HIS A 78 -1.08 10.56 3.32
C HIS A 78 0.36 10.58 2.80
N LEU A 79 0.59 11.11 1.59
CA LEU A 79 1.94 11.39 1.08
C LEU A 79 2.49 12.73 1.60
N ALA A 80 1.65 13.56 2.23
CA ALA A 80 2.02 14.89 2.72
C ALA A 80 2.47 14.94 4.19
N ASP A 81 2.43 13.82 4.94
CA ASP A 81 2.64 13.84 6.40
C ASP A 81 3.95 13.17 6.86
N HIS A 82 4.88 12.85 5.95
CA HIS A 82 6.16 12.24 6.35
C HIS A 82 7.37 13.18 6.26
N ASP A 83 7.16 14.49 6.33
CA ASP A 83 8.25 15.46 6.49
C ASP A 83 7.90 16.51 7.56
N SER A 84 8.06 16.15 8.85
CA SER A 84 8.22 17.10 9.97
C SER A 84 8.48 16.37 11.31
N SER A 85 9.75 16.27 11.71
CA SER A 85 10.24 16.36 13.11
C SER A 85 11.47 15.47 13.36
N ALA A 86 12.61 15.85 12.81
CA ALA A 86 13.93 15.52 13.36
C ALA A 86 14.67 16.82 13.73
N ALA A 87 14.03 17.63 14.57
CA ALA A 87 14.69 18.70 15.29
C ALA A 87 14.47 18.46 16.78
N LEU A 88 15.39 17.73 17.43
CA LEU A 88 15.63 17.84 18.87
C LEU A 88 17.07 17.37 19.17
N THR A 89 17.97 18.34 19.09
CA THR A 89 19.06 18.62 20.05
C THR A 89 19.52 17.47 20.95
N ARG A 90 20.75 16.97 20.71
CA ARG A 90 21.52 16.20 21.71
C ARG A 90 21.82 17.13 22.91
N PRO A 91 21.75 16.64 24.16
CA PRO A 91 23.03 16.34 24.83
C PRO A 91 22.98 15.17 25.82
N GLY A 92 24.15 14.59 26.08
CA GLY A 92 24.44 13.92 27.36
C GLY A 92 24.62 12.41 27.32
N LEU A 93 25.82 11.95 26.92
CA LEU A 93 26.35 10.68 27.39
C LEU A 93 26.74 10.83 28.87
N SER A 94 26.20 10.00 29.76
CA SER A 94 26.75 9.74 31.08
C SER A 94 26.71 8.24 31.37
N LEU A 95 27.85 7.72 31.81
CA LEU A 95 28.24 6.32 31.96
C LEU A 95 27.72 5.69 33.28
N SER A 96 27.18 4.46 33.20
CA SER A 96 27.23 3.25 34.11
C SER A 96 27.11 3.38 35.66
N PRO A 97 26.79 2.32 36.47
CA PRO A 97 27.08 0.89 36.25
C PRO A 97 26.05 -0.18 36.74
N LEU A 98 26.29 -1.38 36.19
CA LEU A 98 26.09 -2.76 36.65
C LEU A 98 25.70 -3.05 38.13
N SER A 99 24.68 -3.90 38.36
CA SER A 99 24.63 -4.97 39.39
C SER A 99 23.38 -5.87 39.17
N SER A 100 23.55 -7.17 38.85
CA SER A 100 23.52 -8.34 39.76
C SER A 100 22.13 -8.82 40.25
N MET A 101 21.60 -9.84 39.55
CA MET A 101 21.05 -11.12 40.06
C MET A 101 20.31 -11.24 41.41
N ALA A 102 19.06 -11.76 41.41
CA ALA A 102 18.45 -12.72 42.37
C ALA A 102 16.93 -12.90 42.07
N THR A 103 16.48 -14.01 41.48
CA THR A 103 15.77 -15.19 42.05
C THR A 103 14.30 -15.02 42.52
N SER A 104 13.46 -15.99 42.06
CA SER A 104 12.22 -16.55 42.68
C SER A 104 10.97 -15.64 42.78
N SER A 105 9.72 -16.01 42.45
CA SER A 105 9.01 -17.30 42.57
C SER A 105 7.78 -17.39 41.63
N THR A 106 7.50 -18.64 41.21
CA THR A 106 6.21 -19.32 40.96
C THR A 106 4.91 -18.52 40.79
N ASN A 107 4.18 -18.82 39.70
CA ASN A 107 2.84 -19.42 39.78
C ASN A 107 2.47 -20.10 38.45
N SER A 108 2.24 -21.41 38.53
CA SER A 108 1.71 -22.26 37.47
C SER A 108 0.20 -22.03 37.28
N ALA A 109 -0.26 -21.95 36.03
CA ALA A 109 -1.58 -22.44 35.65
C ALA A 109 -1.59 -22.74 34.14
N SER A 110 -1.61 -24.03 33.83
CA SER A 110 -1.77 -24.61 32.51
C SER A 110 -3.18 -24.37 31.97
N ALA A 111 -3.29 -24.04 30.69
CA ALA A 111 -4.49 -24.29 29.90
C ALA A 111 -4.07 -24.80 28.52
N THR A 112 -3.93 -26.12 28.45
CA THR A 112 -3.83 -26.87 27.21
C THR A 112 -5.23 -26.95 26.61
N TYR A 113 -5.40 -26.54 25.36
CA TYR A 113 -6.45 -27.10 24.51
C TYR A 113 -5.81 -27.50 23.19
N SER A 114 -5.76 -28.81 22.97
CA SER A 114 -5.11 -29.48 21.85
C SER A 114 -6.02 -29.58 20.62
N GLU A 115 -5.33 -29.62 19.49
CA GLU A 115 -5.58 -30.43 18.30
C GLU A 115 -6.77 -30.11 17.36
N THR A 116 -6.33 -29.49 16.26
CA THR A 116 -6.66 -29.76 14.85
C THR A 116 -7.15 -31.18 14.53
N VAL A 117 -8.26 -31.25 13.79
CA VAL A 117 -8.64 -32.41 12.95
C VAL A 117 -8.52 -32.00 11.48
N PRO A 118 -7.76 -32.73 10.67
CA PRO A 118 -8.10 -32.90 9.26
C PRO A 118 -8.24 -34.38 8.90
N ARG A 119 -9.19 -34.62 7.99
CA ARG A 119 -9.56 -35.90 7.42
C ARG A 119 -8.58 -36.35 6.33
#